data_AF-A0A661NGU6-F1
#
_entry.id   AF-A0A661NGU6-F1
#
_cell.length_a   1.000
_cell.length_b   1.000
_cell.length_c   1.000
_cell.angle_alpha   90.00
_cell.angle_beta   90.00
_cell.angle_gamma   90.00
#
_symmetry.space_group_name_H-M   'P 1'
#
loop_
_entity.id
_entity.type
_entity.pdbx_description
1 polymer ?
#
loop_
_entity_poly.entity_id
_entity_poly.type
_entity_poly.pdbx_seq_one_letter_code
_entity_poly.pdbx_strand_id
1 'polypeptide(L)'
;MAATCLLALPALSQQRVKIGPGGVEVETEGAKVKTGSGSTQITTPGVEVKADETGVEIKTPGARVKAGSGGATLEVGGGEAPAPAPTVVVPQGFKQQAPIVCQGNQDRTYSHVYLNCRTDCVLVQGNCEITIKDSRIEAGRHGVLLQGNGDVKLVRTYVRGRKAAIKVTGNGDVEASGCTIVGGVQTSGNGEFEDEGDNTFRQR
;
A
#
# COMPACT_ATOMS: atom_id res chain seq x y z
N MET A 1 25.07 -49.01 -19.62
CA MET A 1 25.46 -48.63 -18.25
C MET A 1 26.09 -47.25 -18.29
N ALA A 2 25.91 -46.47 -17.22
CA ALA A 2 26.31 -45.08 -16.96
C ALA A 2 25.28 -44.01 -17.36
N ALA A 3 24.71 -43.42 -16.31
CA ALA A 3 23.78 -42.30 -16.27
C ALA A 3 24.50 -40.97 -16.47
N THR A 4 23.78 -39.93 -16.89
CA THR A 4 24.03 -38.58 -16.36
C THR A 4 22.76 -37.74 -16.41
N CYS A 5 22.31 -37.40 -15.20
CA CYS A 5 21.28 -36.44 -14.89
C CYS A 5 21.83 -35.03 -15.17
N LEU A 6 21.23 -34.28 -16.11
CA LEU A 6 21.54 -32.86 -16.31
C LEU A 6 20.59 -32.03 -15.44
N LEU A 7 20.99 -31.77 -14.20
CA LEU A 7 20.37 -30.75 -13.37
C LEU A 7 20.65 -29.38 -13.99
N ALA A 8 19.59 -28.62 -14.26
CA ALA A 8 19.69 -27.21 -14.58
C ALA A 8 20.36 -26.47 -13.40
N LEU A 9 21.59 -26.02 -13.61
CA LEU A 9 22.27 -25.10 -12.71
C LEU A 9 21.56 -23.73 -12.77
N PRO A 10 21.23 -23.10 -11.65
CA PRO A 10 20.84 -21.70 -11.65
C PRO A 10 22.05 -20.87 -12.11
N ALA A 11 21.81 -19.97 -13.07
CA ALA A 11 22.80 -19.01 -13.53
C ALA A 11 23.32 -18.22 -12.32
N LEU A 12 24.58 -18.46 -11.95
CA LEU A 12 25.29 -17.62 -10.99
C LEU A 12 25.36 -16.21 -11.57
N SER A 13 24.64 -15.28 -10.93
CA SER A 13 24.74 -13.84 -11.16
C SER A 13 26.23 -13.47 -11.11
N GLN A 14 26.79 -13.08 -12.26
CA GLN A 14 28.20 -12.75 -12.40
C GLN A 14 28.47 -11.44 -11.65
N GLN A 15 28.94 -11.54 -10.41
CA GLN A 15 29.53 -10.40 -9.71
C GLN A 15 30.84 -10.04 -10.42
N ARG A 16 30.87 -8.86 -11.06
CA ARG A 16 32.10 -8.36 -11.70
C ARG A 16 32.94 -7.68 -10.63
N VAL A 17 33.99 -8.38 -10.21
CA VAL A 17 35.01 -7.87 -9.27
C VAL A 17 36.25 -7.48 -10.07
N LYS A 18 36.65 -6.21 -9.99
CA LYS A 18 37.93 -5.72 -10.54
C LYS A 18 38.84 -5.32 -9.40
N ILE A 19 40.05 -5.88 -9.38
CA ILE A 19 41.08 -5.57 -8.38
C ILE A 19 42.28 -4.98 -9.12
N GLY A 20 42.69 -3.78 -8.73
CA GLY A 20 43.84 -3.09 -9.30
C GLY A 20 44.64 -2.32 -8.25
N PRO A 21 45.81 -1.78 -8.61
CA PRO A 21 46.68 -1.04 -7.69
C PRO A 21 46.04 0.25 -7.11
N GLY A 22 44.89 0.67 -7.66
CA GLY A 22 44.07 1.78 -7.15
C GLY A 22 42.86 1.36 -6.31
N GLY A 23 42.67 0.06 -6.03
CA GLY A 23 41.58 -0.44 -5.18
C GLY A 23 40.73 -1.58 -5.76
N VAL A 24 39.56 -1.81 -5.14
CA VAL A 24 38.60 -2.86 -5.47
C VAL A 24 37.28 -2.23 -5.94
N GLU A 25 36.80 -2.64 -7.11
CA GLU A 25 35.47 -2.29 -7.64
C GLU A 25 34.63 -3.58 -7.72
N VAL A 26 33.46 -3.57 -7.07
CA VAL A 26 32.49 -4.67 -7.08
C VAL A 26 31.18 -4.15 -7.65
N GLU A 27 30.73 -4.75 -8.74
CA GLU A 27 29.40 -4.51 -9.32
C GLU A 27 28.53 -5.76 -9.12
N THR A 28 27.39 -5.56 -8.45
CA THR A 28 26.34 -6.58 -8.28
C THR A 28 25.00 -6.06 -8.81
N GLU A 29 24.03 -6.96 -9.05
CA GLU A 29 22.68 -6.58 -9.49
C GLU A 29 21.97 -5.74 -8.41
N GLY A 30 22.14 -4.41 -8.50
CA GLY A 30 21.51 -3.43 -7.62
C GLY A 30 22.46 -2.66 -6.72
N ALA A 31 23.77 -2.93 -6.73
CA ALA A 31 24.74 -2.17 -5.95
C ALA A 31 26.10 -2.08 -6.64
N LYS A 32 26.70 -0.90 -6.57
CA LYS A 32 28.06 -0.64 -7.04
C LYS A 32 28.91 -0.15 -5.87
N VAL A 33 29.99 -0.86 -5.58
CA VAL A 33 30.93 -0.53 -4.51
C VAL A 33 32.31 -0.27 -5.11
N LYS A 34 32.90 0.88 -4.79
CA LYS A 34 34.28 1.24 -5.16
C LYS A 34 35.06 1.57 -3.91
N THR A 35 36.17 0.89 -3.68
CA THR A 35 37.06 1.12 -2.53
C THR A 35 38.46 1.39 -3.05
N GLY A 36 39.00 2.59 -2.80
CA GLY A 36 40.35 3.02 -3.16
C GLY A 36 41.23 3.28 -1.93
N SER A 37 42.44 3.80 -2.15
CA SER A 37 43.50 4.05 -1.14
C SER A 37 43.21 5.18 -0.15
N GLY A 38 41.97 5.30 0.34
CA GLY A 38 41.54 6.37 1.25
C GLY A 38 40.05 6.75 1.15
N SER A 39 39.30 6.14 0.22
CA SER A 39 37.86 6.43 0.06
C SER A 39 37.04 5.21 -0.37
N THR A 40 35.84 5.08 0.16
CA THR A 40 34.84 4.08 -0.24
C THR A 40 33.58 4.77 -0.75
N GLN A 41 33.12 4.43 -1.95
CA GLN A 41 31.86 4.89 -2.52
C GLN A 41 30.94 3.70 -2.76
N ILE A 42 29.71 3.79 -2.25
CA ILE A 42 28.65 2.81 -2.46
C ILE A 42 27.49 3.53 -3.17
N THR A 43 27.04 2.96 -4.28
CA THR A 43 25.90 3.48 -5.04
C THR A 43 24.87 2.39 -5.22
N THR A 44 23.67 2.60 -4.68
CA THR A 44 22.49 1.75 -4.87
C THR A 44 21.32 2.59 -5.39
N PRO A 45 20.28 2.00 -5.97
CA PRO A 45 19.08 2.74 -6.40
C PRO A 45 18.49 3.54 -5.24
N GLY A 46 18.60 4.87 -5.32
CA GLY A 46 18.09 5.81 -4.33
C GLY A 46 19.07 6.21 -3.22
N VAL A 47 20.22 5.55 -3.06
CA VAL A 47 21.18 5.88 -1.98
C VAL A 47 22.61 5.99 -2.51
N GLU A 48 23.26 7.11 -2.21
CA GLU A 48 24.69 7.32 -2.47
C GLU A 48 25.43 7.50 -1.14
N VAL A 49 26.39 6.63 -0.85
CA VAL A 49 27.26 6.73 0.34
C VAL A 49 28.69 6.98 -0.12
N LYS A 50 29.34 8.00 0.44
CA LYS A 50 30.75 8.30 0.25
C LYS A 50 31.43 8.37 1.61
N ALA A 51 32.53 7.66 1.75
CA ALA A 51 33.40 7.74 2.91
C ALA A 51 34.80 8.09 2.41
N ASP A 52 35.41 9.11 3.02
CA ASP A 52 36.79 9.50 2.79
C ASP A 52 37.47 9.83 4.14
N GLU A 53 38.73 10.24 4.10
CA GLU A 53 39.51 10.58 5.30
C GLU A 53 38.96 11.77 6.10
N THR A 54 38.05 12.56 5.51
CA THR A 54 37.45 13.75 6.12
C THR A 54 36.05 13.48 6.70
N GLY A 55 35.41 12.37 6.32
CA GLY A 55 34.12 11.97 6.89
C GLY A 55 33.30 11.00 6.04
N VAL A 56 32.04 10.81 6.44
CA VAL A 56 31.04 9.98 5.76
C VAL A 56 29.86 10.85 5.34
N GLU A 57 29.59 10.90 4.04
CA GLU A 57 28.40 11.51 3.45
C GLU A 57 27.43 10.43 2.97
N ILE A 58 26.18 10.49 3.43
CA ILE A 58 25.08 9.62 2.99
C ILE A 58 24.01 10.51 2.37
N LYS A 59 23.65 10.23 1.12
CA LYS A 59 22.52 10.86 0.42
C LYS A 59 21.45 9.82 0.19
N THR A 60 20.28 10.05 0.78
CA THR A 60 19.06 9.28 0.54
C THR A 60 17.99 10.20 -0.04
N PRO A 61 16.90 9.66 -0.60
CA PRO A 61 15.79 10.49 -1.06
C PRO A 61 15.14 11.10 0.19
N GLY A 62 15.29 12.42 0.36
CA GLY A 62 14.72 13.16 1.48
C GLY A 62 15.66 13.46 2.65
N ALA A 63 16.93 13.02 2.62
CA ALA A 63 17.90 13.39 3.65
C ALA A 63 19.35 13.39 3.14
N ARG A 64 20.15 14.30 3.70
CA ARG A 64 21.60 14.27 3.58
C ARG A 64 22.22 14.24 4.96
N VAL A 65 23.06 13.24 5.21
CA VAL A 65 23.81 13.11 6.45
C VAL A 65 25.28 13.30 6.13
N LYS A 66 25.94 14.26 6.81
CA LYS A 66 27.39 14.45 6.74
C LYS A 66 27.96 14.31 8.14
N ALA A 67 28.79 13.28 8.34
CA ALA A 67 29.53 13.06 9.58
C ALA A 67 31.01 13.33 9.34
N GLY A 68 31.57 14.34 10.00
CA GLY A 68 33.01 14.67 9.94
C GLY A 68 33.66 14.64 11.32
N SER A 69 34.97 14.93 11.38
CA SER A 69 35.77 14.93 12.61
C SER A 69 35.31 15.93 13.69
N GLY A 70 34.45 16.89 13.34
CA GLY A 70 33.86 17.89 14.25
C GLY A 70 32.40 17.64 14.66
N GLY A 71 31.80 16.51 14.28
CA GLY A 71 30.41 16.16 14.61
C GLY A 71 29.58 15.75 13.39
N ALA A 72 28.38 15.22 13.67
CA ALA A 72 27.42 14.83 12.64
C ALA A 72 26.38 15.94 12.40
N THR A 73 26.37 16.47 11.19
CA THR A 73 25.37 17.41 10.70
C THR A 73 24.32 16.66 9.88
N LEU A 74 23.07 16.77 10.32
CA LEU A 74 21.91 16.22 9.63
C LEU A 74 21.19 17.34 8.89
N GLU A 75 21.25 17.35 7.56
CA GLU A 75 20.48 18.26 6.73
C GLU A 75 19.26 17.50 6.21
N VAL A 76 18.13 17.66 6.90
CA VAL A 76 16.83 17.21 6.39
C VAL A 76 16.45 18.17 5.26
N GLY A 77 16.71 17.75 4.03
CA GLY A 77 16.25 18.47 2.86
C GLY A 77 14.74 18.58 2.95
N GLY A 78 14.24 19.82 3.05
CA GLY A 78 12.81 20.13 3.08
C GLY A 78 12.13 19.37 1.96
N GLY A 79 11.34 18.36 2.36
CA GLY A 79 10.51 17.62 1.42
C GLY A 79 9.69 18.64 0.66
N GLU A 80 9.81 18.60 -0.66
CA GLU A 80 8.88 19.24 -1.56
C GLU A 80 7.48 19.03 -0.99
N ALA A 81 6.81 20.13 -0.64
CA ALA A 81 5.48 20.08 -0.04
C ALA A 81 4.65 19.13 -0.90
N PRO A 82 4.02 18.09 -0.30
CA PRO A 82 3.29 17.12 -1.10
C PRO A 82 2.33 17.90 -1.98
N ALA A 83 2.45 17.70 -3.30
CA ALA A 83 1.61 18.35 -4.29
C ALA A 83 0.17 18.42 -3.73
N PRO A 84 -0.49 19.60 -3.76
CA PRO A 84 -1.76 19.79 -3.09
C PRO A 84 -2.67 18.63 -3.44
N ALA A 85 -3.11 17.91 -2.41
CA ALA A 85 -3.91 16.70 -2.60
C ALA A 85 -5.05 17.05 -3.56
N PRO A 86 -5.31 16.23 -4.60
CA PRO A 86 -6.36 16.53 -5.56
C PRO A 86 -7.63 16.86 -4.78
N THR A 87 -8.16 18.05 -5.02
CA THR A 87 -9.32 18.56 -4.28
C THR A 87 -10.46 17.58 -4.48
N VAL A 88 -10.76 16.81 -3.44
CA VAL A 88 -11.85 15.85 -3.45
C VAL A 88 -13.14 16.66 -3.48
N VAL A 89 -13.75 16.76 -4.65
CA VAL A 89 -15.06 17.43 -4.80
C VAL A 89 -16.09 16.55 -4.11
N VAL A 90 -16.54 16.97 -2.94
CA VAL A 90 -17.61 16.29 -2.19
C VAL A 90 -18.93 16.54 -2.93
N PRO A 91 -19.68 15.50 -3.31
CA PRO A 91 -20.99 15.68 -3.91
C PRO A 91 -21.92 16.43 -2.95
N GLN A 92 -22.77 17.30 -3.50
CA GLN A 92 -23.72 18.07 -2.69
C GLN A 92 -24.63 17.14 -1.88
N GLY A 93 -24.88 17.51 -0.62
CA GLY A 93 -25.75 16.75 0.28
C GLY A 93 -25.05 15.64 1.09
N PHE A 94 -23.75 15.41 0.89
CA PHE A 94 -22.99 14.44 1.67
C PHE A 94 -22.03 15.11 2.66
N LYS A 95 -21.88 14.50 3.84
CA LYS A 95 -20.84 14.85 4.80
C LYS A 95 -19.57 14.07 4.46
N GLN A 96 -18.47 14.76 4.18
CA GLN A 96 -17.18 14.10 4.01
C GLN A 96 -16.76 13.41 5.31
N GLN A 97 -16.42 12.13 5.21
CA GLN A 97 -16.07 11.29 6.34
C GLN A 97 -14.72 10.62 6.09
N ALA A 98 -13.94 10.45 7.15
CA ALA A 98 -12.71 9.66 7.11
C ALA A 98 -13.03 8.16 6.91
N PRO A 99 -12.07 7.33 6.44
CA PRO A 99 -12.28 5.88 6.33
C PRO A 99 -12.83 5.28 7.61
N ILE A 100 -13.83 4.42 7.48
CA ILE A 100 -14.49 3.76 8.60
C ILE A 100 -13.72 2.49 8.93
N VAL A 101 -13.25 2.41 10.17
CA VAL A 101 -12.67 1.20 10.73
C VAL A 101 -13.52 0.80 11.92
N CYS A 102 -14.11 -0.39 11.86
CA CYS A 102 -14.84 -0.96 12.98
C CYS A 102 -14.18 -2.24 13.46
N GLN A 103 -14.00 -2.31 14.78
CA GLN A 103 -13.26 -3.36 15.45
C GLN A 103 -13.99 -3.79 16.73
N GLY A 104 -13.91 -5.08 17.04
CA GLY A 104 -14.51 -5.65 18.25
C GLY A 104 -16.00 -5.95 18.07
N ASN A 105 -16.80 -5.60 19.06
CA ASN A 105 -18.25 -5.81 19.07
C ASN A 105 -18.92 -4.44 19.19
N GLN A 106 -18.98 -3.71 18.08
CA GLN A 106 -19.54 -2.37 18.04
C GLN A 106 -20.64 -2.33 17.00
N ASP A 107 -21.69 -1.58 17.29
CA ASP A 107 -22.78 -1.37 16.36
C ASP A 107 -22.77 0.09 15.94
N ARG A 108 -22.64 0.34 14.64
CA ARG A 108 -22.53 1.72 14.12
C ARG A 108 -23.41 1.92 12.89
N THR A 109 -24.09 3.06 12.85
CA THR A 109 -24.86 3.48 11.67
C THR A 109 -24.30 4.77 11.10
N TYR A 110 -24.12 4.81 9.78
CA TYR A 110 -23.71 5.99 9.03
C TYR A 110 -24.72 6.31 7.95
N SER A 111 -25.12 7.58 7.84
CA SER A 111 -26.07 8.04 6.83
C SER A 111 -25.57 9.32 6.16
N HIS A 112 -25.83 9.47 4.86
CA HIS A 112 -25.47 10.66 4.09
C HIS A 112 -23.98 11.02 4.16
N VAL A 113 -23.11 10.01 4.17
CA VAL A 113 -21.66 10.22 4.18
C VAL A 113 -21.02 10.01 2.83
N TYR A 114 -19.98 10.79 2.53
CA TYR A 114 -19.10 10.60 1.39
C TYR A 114 -17.71 10.18 1.87
N LEU A 115 -17.31 8.98 1.45
CA LEU A 115 -16.04 8.36 1.76
C LEU A 115 -15.21 8.32 0.48
N ASN A 116 -14.09 9.05 0.45
CA ASN A 116 -13.13 9.01 -0.64
C ASN A 116 -11.76 8.61 -0.09
N CYS A 117 -11.34 7.38 -0.37
CA CYS A 117 -10.19 6.77 0.26
C CYS A 117 -9.20 6.29 -0.79
N ARG A 118 -7.90 6.51 -0.56
CA ARG A 118 -6.83 6.04 -1.46
C ARG A 118 -6.70 4.52 -1.48
N THR A 119 -7.13 3.85 -0.41
CA THR A 119 -7.02 2.41 -0.19
C THR A 119 -8.42 1.82 0.05
N ASP A 120 -8.62 1.15 1.20
CA ASP A 120 -9.90 0.60 1.62
C ASP A 120 -10.71 1.67 2.39
N CYS A 121 -12.01 1.78 2.14
CA CYS A 121 -12.85 2.81 2.77
C CYS A 121 -13.58 2.34 4.03
N VAL A 122 -14.12 1.12 4.00
CA VAL A 122 -14.81 0.50 5.14
C VAL A 122 -14.08 -0.79 5.47
N LEU A 123 -13.52 -0.86 6.67
CA LEU A 123 -12.84 -2.03 7.20
C LEU A 123 -13.60 -2.53 8.42
N VAL A 124 -14.09 -3.77 8.35
CA VAL A 124 -14.81 -4.42 9.45
C VAL A 124 -14.01 -5.62 9.94
N GLN A 125 -13.68 -5.62 11.22
CA GLN A 125 -12.88 -6.64 11.89
C GLN A 125 -13.53 -7.00 13.23
N GLY A 126 -13.43 -8.26 13.66
CA GLY A 126 -14.16 -8.75 14.85
C GLY A 126 -15.62 -9.06 14.53
N ASN A 127 -16.53 -8.88 15.50
CA ASN A 127 -17.97 -9.12 15.36
C ASN A 127 -18.72 -7.77 15.36
N CYS A 128 -18.25 -6.82 14.56
CA CYS A 128 -18.86 -5.49 14.49
C CYS A 128 -20.01 -5.47 13.49
N GLU A 129 -21.14 -4.87 13.86
CA GLU A 129 -22.26 -4.62 12.98
C GLU A 129 -22.22 -3.17 12.45
N ILE A 130 -22.22 -2.99 11.13
CA ILE A 130 -22.27 -1.66 10.51
C ILE A 130 -23.45 -1.57 9.57
N THR A 131 -24.25 -0.52 9.72
CA THR A 131 -25.22 -0.11 8.69
C THR A 131 -24.79 1.19 8.02
N ILE A 132 -24.73 1.20 6.69
CA ILE A 132 -24.44 2.41 5.89
C ILE A 132 -25.62 2.70 4.96
N LYS A 133 -26.21 3.90 5.08
CA LYS A 133 -27.41 4.30 4.35
C LYS A 133 -27.19 5.55 3.52
N ASP A 134 -27.81 5.61 2.34
CA ASP A 134 -27.91 6.84 1.53
C ASP A 134 -26.55 7.55 1.36
N SER A 135 -25.50 6.76 1.15
CA SER A 135 -24.10 7.19 1.22
C SER A 135 -23.36 6.91 -0.09
N ARG A 136 -22.16 7.48 -0.22
CA ARG A 136 -21.29 7.27 -1.39
C ARG A 136 -19.88 6.90 -0.97
N ILE A 137 -19.39 5.77 -1.46
CA ILE A 137 -18.10 5.18 -1.13
C ILE A 137 -17.27 5.06 -2.40
N GLU A 138 -16.13 5.74 -2.45
CA GLU A 138 -15.18 5.71 -3.55
C GLU A 138 -13.80 5.33 -3.03
N ALA A 139 -13.43 4.06 -3.24
CA ALA A 139 -12.20 3.49 -2.75
C ALA A 139 -11.19 3.22 -3.87
N GLY A 140 -9.94 3.56 -3.58
CA GLY A 140 -8.79 3.29 -4.45
C GLY A 140 -8.36 1.83 -4.46
N ARG A 141 -8.84 1.00 -3.52
CA ARG A 141 -8.65 -0.47 -3.51
C ARG A 141 -9.96 -1.24 -3.31
N HIS A 142 -10.45 -1.44 -2.08
CA HIS A 142 -11.75 -2.08 -1.81
C HIS A 142 -12.75 -1.08 -1.22
N GLY A 143 -14.00 -1.08 -1.70
CA GLY A 143 -15.05 -0.22 -1.12
C GLY A 143 -15.36 -0.63 0.31
N VAL A 144 -15.75 -1.90 0.47
CA VAL A 144 -15.97 -2.56 1.75
C VAL A 144 -15.05 -3.78 1.85
N LEU A 145 -14.34 -3.90 2.97
CA LEU A 145 -13.49 -5.04 3.31
C LEU A 145 -13.92 -5.60 4.67
N LEU A 146 -14.51 -6.79 4.65
CA LEU A 146 -14.94 -7.52 5.84
C LEU A 146 -13.94 -8.64 6.12
N GLN A 147 -13.25 -8.59 7.26
CA GLN A 147 -12.24 -9.59 7.66
C GLN A 147 -12.59 -10.35 8.94
N GLY A 148 -13.73 -10.06 9.56
CA GLY A 148 -14.18 -10.67 10.82
C GLY A 148 -15.45 -11.52 10.67
N ASN A 149 -16.18 -11.66 11.77
CA ASN A 149 -17.52 -12.27 11.82
C ASN A 149 -18.62 -11.22 12.04
N GLY A 150 -18.35 -9.98 11.65
CA GLY A 150 -19.28 -8.87 11.82
C GLY A 150 -20.05 -8.62 10.54
N ASP A 151 -21.24 -8.04 10.65
CA ASP A 151 -22.17 -7.88 9.55
C ASP A 151 -22.20 -6.46 8.99
N VAL A 152 -22.37 -6.33 7.68
CA VAL A 152 -22.42 -5.03 7.01
C VAL A 152 -23.68 -4.92 6.18
N LYS A 153 -24.55 -3.98 6.57
CA LYS A 153 -25.76 -3.66 5.82
C LYS A 153 -25.59 -2.38 5.02
N LEU A 154 -25.71 -2.48 3.70
CA LEU A 154 -25.65 -1.37 2.76
C LEU A 154 -27.07 -1.08 2.25
N VAL A 155 -27.53 0.16 2.40
CA VAL A 155 -28.88 0.57 1.95
C VAL A 155 -28.77 1.82 1.09
N ARG A 156 -29.31 1.79 -0.14
CA ARG A 156 -29.31 2.91 -1.08
C ARG A 156 -27.96 3.62 -1.21
N THR A 157 -26.89 2.83 -1.23
CA THR A 157 -25.52 3.34 -1.16
C THR A 157 -24.80 3.09 -2.50
N TYR A 158 -24.03 4.08 -2.95
CA TYR A 158 -23.11 3.90 -4.07
C TYR A 158 -21.77 3.38 -3.55
N VAL A 159 -21.30 2.24 -4.04
CA VAL A 159 -20.02 1.65 -3.65
C VAL A 159 -19.15 1.42 -4.88
N ARG A 160 -17.96 2.01 -4.88
CA ARG A 160 -16.96 1.80 -5.92
C ARG A 160 -15.63 1.39 -5.31
N GLY A 161 -15.06 0.30 -5.82
CA GLY A 161 -13.69 -0.10 -5.52
C GLY A 161 -12.88 -0.35 -6.79
N ARG A 162 -11.57 -0.14 -6.73
CA ARG A 162 -10.67 -0.40 -7.87
C ARG A 162 -10.37 -1.87 -8.07
N LYS A 163 -10.17 -2.62 -6.98
CA LYS A 163 -9.89 -4.06 -7.01
C LYS A 163 -11.19 -4.85 -6.87
N ALA A 164 -12.01 -4.50 -5.89
CA ALA A 164 -13.35 -5.04 -5.70
C ALA A 164 -14.20 -3.95 -5.02
N ALA A 165 -15.48 -3.83 -5.35
CA ALA A 165 -16.38 -2.96 -4.61
C ALA A 165 -16.58 -3.51 -3.19
N ILE A 166 -16.78 -4.82 -3.06
CA ILE A 166 -16.99 -5.52 -1.79
C ILE A 166 -16.05 -6.72 -1.76
N LYS A 167 -15.33 -6.88 -0.65
CA LYS A 167 -14.50 -8.04 -0.38
C LYS A 167 -14.80 -8.60 1.00
N VAL A 168 -15.18 -9.86 1.06
CA VAL A 168 -15.43 -10.62 2.29
C VAL A 168 -14.33 -11.66 2.42
N THR A 169 -13.55 -11.61 3.49
CA THR A 169 -12.52 -12.61 3.80
C THR A 169 -12.73 -13.33 5.13
N GLY A 170 -13.71 -12.89 5.91
CA GLY A 170 -14.04 -13.47 7.21
C GLY A 170 -15.22 -14.45 7.13
N ASN A 171 -15.97 -14.56 8.23
CA ASN A 171 -17.19 -15.35 8.34
C ASN A 171 -18.46 -14.51 8.49
N GLY A 172 -18.34 -13.17 8.45
CA GLY A 172 -19.48 -12.27 8.54
C GLY A 172 -20.03 -11.90 7.17
N ASP A 173 -21.24 -11.35 7.18
CA ASP A 173 -22.04 -11.20 5.96
C ASP A 173 -22.15 -9.75 5.52
N VAL A 174 -22.34 -9.56 4.21
CA VAL A 174 -22.61 -8.24 3.63
C VAL A 174 -23.94 -8.28 2.91
N GLU A 175 -24.93 -7.60 3.47
CA GLU A 175 -26.24 -7.39 2.86
C GLU A 175 -26.24 -6.08 2.08
N ALA A 176 -26.75 -6.08 0.85
CA ALA A 176 -26.94 -4.85 0.08
C ALA A 176 -28.38 -4.74 -0.42
N SER A 177 -28.98 -3.56 -0.30
CA SER A 177 -30.32 -3.25 -0.85
C SER A 177 -30.35 -1.87 -1.51
N GLY A 178 -30.94 -1.78 -2.72
CA GLY A 178 -31.08 -0.51 -3.44
C GLY A 178 -29.75 0.17 -3.82
N CYS A 179 -28.63 -0.55 -3.79
CA CYS A 179 -27.28 -0.01 -3.93
C CYS A 179 -26.83 0.04 -5.39
N THR A 180 -25.86 0.90 -5.69
CA THR A 180 -25.11 0.84 -6.96
C THR A 180 -23.69 0.38 -6.68
N ILE A 181 -23.34 -0.82 -7.14
CA ILE A 181 -22.06 -1.48 -6.87
C ILE A 181 -21.22 -1.47 -8.15
N VAL A 182 -20.12 -0.71 -8.14
CA VAL A 182 -19.21 -0.53 -9.27
C VAL A 182 -17.86 -1.19 -8.98
N GLY A 183 -17.65 -2.34 -9.60
CA GLY A 183 -16.54 -3.24 -9.33
C GLY A 183 -17.03 -4.64 -8.92
N GLY A 184 -16.10 -5.59 -8.79
CA GLY A 184 -16.45 -6.97 -8.41
C GLY A 184 -16.84 -7.11 -6.94
N VAL A 185 -17.61 -8.17 -6.64
CA VAL A 185 -17.79 -8.71 -5.29
C VAL A 185 -16.89 -9.93 -5.16
N GLN A 186 -16.10 -10.02 -4.09
CA GLN A 186 -15.16 -11.12 -3.86
C GLN A 186 -15.38 -11.71 -2.48
N THR A 187 -15.72 -12.99 -2.42
CA THR A 187 -15.81 -13.76 -1.17
C THR A 187 -14.65 -14.76 -1.12
N SER A 188 -13.90 -14.77 -0.02
CA SER A 188 -12.80 -15.69 0.22
C SER A 188 -12.77 -16.01 1.72
N GLY A 189 -13.72 -16.80 2.19
CA GLY A 189 -13.98 -17.12 3.59
C GLY A 189 -15.27 -17.92 3.69
N ASN A 190 -15.85 -18.02 4.89
CA ASN A 190 -17.18 -18.61 5.06
C ASN A 190 -18.30 -17.56 5.04
N GLY A 191 -17.96 -16.27 5.04
CA GLY A 191 -18.93 -15.19 4.98
C GLY A 191 -19.45 -14.97 3.56
N GLU A 192 -20.65 -14.40 3.47
CA GLU A 192 -21.41 -14.29 2.24
C GLU A 192 -21.66 -12.83 1.84
N PHE A 193 -22.09 -12.67 0.59
CA PHE A 193 -22.64 -11.41 0.12
C PHE A 193 -24.07 -11.68 -0.34
N GLU A 194 -25.01 -11.00 0.29
CA GLU A 194 -26.44 -11.15 0.06
C GLU A 194 -26.97 -9.94 -0.70
N ASP A 195 -27.58 -10.22 -1.85
CA ASP A 195 -28.31 -9.24 -2.66
C ASP A 195 -29.78 -9.24 -2.20
N GLU A 196 -30.12 -8.29 -1.33
CA GLU A 196 -31.47 -8.08 -0.80
C GLU A 196 -32.41 -7.33 -1.78
N GLY A 197 -31.99 -7.14 -3.04
CA GLY A 197 -32.80 -6.58 -4.11
C GLY A 197 -32.52 -5.11 -4.44
N ASP A 198 -33.06 -4.68 -5.58
CA ASP A 198 -32.92 -3.33 -6.17
C ASP A 198 -31.46 -2.85 -6.36
N ASN A 199 -30.50 -3.77 -6.37
CA ASN A 199 -29.11 -3.45 -6.57
C ASN A 199 -28.77 -3.35 -8.06
N THR A 200 -27.94 -2.37 -8.42
CA THR A 200 -27.36 -2.22 -9.75
C THR A 200 -25.87 -2.55 -9.72
N PHE A 201 -25.48 -3.62 -10.39
CA PHE A 201 -24.08 -4.01 -10.54
C PHE A 201 -23.50 -3.50 -11.85
N ARG A 202 -22.35 -2.84 -11.79
CA ARG A 202 -21.61 -2.38 -12.97
C ARG A 202 -20.19 -2.89 -12.92
N GLN A 203 -19.76 -3.48 -14.03
CA GLN A 203 -18.34 -3.75 -14.23
C GLN A 203 -17.57 -2.45 -14.46
N ARG A 204 -16.29 -2.51 -14.15
CA ARG A 204 -15.40 -1.35 -14.20
C ARG A 204 -14.72 -1.24 -15.56
#